data_AF-X0Z3T7-F1
#
_entry.id   AF-X0Z3T7-F1
#
_cell.length_a   1.000
_cell.length_b   1.000
_cell.length_c   1.000
_cell.angle_alpha   90.00
_cell.angle_beta   90.00
_cell.angle_gamma   90.00
#
_symmetry.space_group_name_H-M   'P 1'
#
loop_
_entity.id
_entity.type
_entity.pdbx_description
1 polymer ?
#
loop_
_entity_poly.entity_id
_entity_poly.type
_entity_poly.pdbx_seq_one_letter_code
_entity_poly.pdbx_strand_id
1 'polypeptide(L)'
;MLRESSQEWIRKSQGEDIIAIGHRDVIQNYSLMYSMFSNQDIIITENSIDFLNPNYMFNLSDIEELNNITEVESVDQRLINFFNLTELDGYHYLTDGGYLIAGQQRSGIFPIVGVNICEMIQDFEIEGEYFAPEDSINMIIGDGLSYNFFDYPLSQSLRVEEFGLGHTFHISGIVLDSFYSGFAGYVDLEVMQEDLNFSGQNINLLLLKIRPGEFDNVIDNIELIISGNLGGNFTYINLNQTFDENLQYLNNLTLYPAFLIFVMAVISILSLYNYQKG
;
A
#
# COMPACT_ATOMS: atom_id res chain seq x y z
N MET A 1 1.27 -18.96 15.78
CA MET A 1 0.11 -18.07 16.07
C MET A 1 0.41 -16.60 15.78
N LEU A 2 1.04 -15.80 16.66
CA LEU A 2 1.28 -14.36 16.36
C LEU A 2 2.23 -14.12 15.17
N ARG A 3 3.33 -14.89 15.08
CA ARG A 3 4.27 -14.79 13.94
C ARG A 3 3.64 -15.16 12.59
N GLU A 4 2.86 -16.25 12.58
CA GLU A 4 2.19 -16.72 11.36
C GLU A 4 1.10 -15.74 10.92
N SER A 5 0.36 -15.13 11.85
CA SER A 5 -0.63 -14.11 11.51
C SER A 5 0.00 -12.83 10.96
N SER A 6 1.06 -12.29 11.58
CA SER A 6 1.73 -11.09 11.05
C SER A 6 2.37 -11.29 9.68
N GLN A 7 2.93 -12.47 9.43
CA GLN A 7 3.49 -12.80 8.10
C GLN A 7 2.39 -12.94 7.06
N GLU A 8 1.28 -13.59 7.41
CA GLU A 8 0.14 -13.74 6.50
C GLU A 8 -0.48 -12.39 6.14
N TRP A 9 -0.67 -11.49 7.11
CA TRP A 9 -1.20 -10.15 6.84
C TRP A 9 -0.31 -9.34 5.93
N ILE A 10 1.01 -9.47 6.05
CA ILE A 10 1.95 -8.75 5.19
C ILE A 10 2.03 -9.38 3.80
N ARG A 11 1.96 -10.71 3.68
CA ARG A 11 1.79 -11.38 2.38
C ARG A 11 0.52 -10.93 1.68
N LYS A 12 -0.59 -10.82 2.40
CA LYS A 12 -1.86 -10.28 1.91
C LYS A 12 -1.76 -8.83 1.41
N SER A 13 -1.06 -7.97 2.15
CA SER A 13 -0.82 -6.57 1.81
C SER A 13 0.10 -6.37 0.60
N GLN A 14 1.02 -7.27 0.36
CA GLN A 14 2.02 -7.14 -0.71
C GLN A 14 1.62 -7.91 -1.96
N GLY A 15 1.06 -9.11 -1.76
CA GLY A 15 0.82 -10.12 -2.78
C GLY A 15 2.09 -10.91 -3.13
N GLU A 16 1.98 -11.79 -4.11
CA GLU A 16 3.05 -12.65 -4.61
C GLU A 16 3.02 -12.70 -6.14
N ASP A 17 4.20 -12.87 -6.74
CA ASP A 17 4.39 -12.97 -8.18
C ASP A 17 3.91 -11.74 -8.96
N ILE A 18 4.26 -10.56 -8.42
CA ILE A 18 3.80 -9.28 -8.96
C ILE A 18 4.90 -8.56 -9.72
N ILE A 19 4.52 -8.11 -10.91
CA ILE A 19 5.32 -7.20 -11.74
C ILE A 19 4.67 -5.83 -11.72
N ALA A 20 5.43 -4.79 -11.39
CA ALA A 20 5.02 -3.41 -11.59
C ALA A 20 5.55 -2.88 -12.92
N ILE A 21 4.67 -2.26 -13.70
CA ILE A 21 4.95 -1.64 -15.00
C ILE A 21 4.64 -0.15 -14.90
N GLY A 22 5.55 0.68 -15.42
CA GLY A 22 5.38 2.12 -15.46
C GLY A 22 6.66 2.82 -15.90
N HIS A 23 6.68 4.15 -15.78
CA HIS A 23 7.91 4.90 -16.00
C HIS A 23 8.98 4.49 -14.99
N ARG A 24 10.26 4.42 -15.39
CA ARG A 24 11.38 3.99 -14.53
C ARG A 24 11.37 4.67 -13.15
N ASP A 25 11.19 5.98 -13.13
CA ASP A 25 11.19 6.75 -11.88
C ASP A 25 9.98 6.40 -10.99
N VAL A 26 8.81 6.14 -11.59
CA VAL A 26 7.59 5.75 -10.86
C VAL A 26 7.77 4.41 -10.19
N ILE A 27 8.15 3.37 -10.94
CA ILE A 27 8.26 2.02 -10.38
C ILE A 27 9.41 1.88 -9.37
N GLN A 28 10.47 2.67 -9.53
CA GLN A 28 11.57 2.72 -8.56
C GLN A 28 11.11 3.33 -7.23
N ASN A 29 10.46 4.49 -7.28
CA ASN A 29 9.93 5.11 -6.06
C ASN A 29 8.83 4.24 -5.43
N TYR A 30 7.95 3.66 -6.24
CA TYR A 30 6.92 2.74 -5.77
C TYR A 30 7.50 1.52 -5.02
N SER A 31 8.55 0.89 -5.57
CA SER A 31 9.27 -0.19 -4.88
C SER A 31 9.93 0.30 -3.58
N LEU A 32 10.59 1.46 -3.61
CA LEU A 32 11.21 2.05 -2.41
C LEU A 32 10.19 2.37 -1.32
N MET A 33 8.98 2.80 -1.68
CA MET A 33 7.89 3.05 -0.74
C MET A 33 7.44 1.76 -0.02
N TYR A 34 7.49 0.60 -0.67
CA TYR A 34 7.34 -0.69 0.04
C TYR A 34 8.57 -1.07 0.87
N SER A 35 9.78 -0.76 0.40
CA SER A 35 11.01 -1.05 1.16
C SER A 35 11.10 -0.25 2.47
N MET A 36 10.43 0.90 2.57
CA MET A 36 10.36 1.69 3.82
C MET A 36 9.84 0.87 5.01
N PHE A 37 9.03 -0.17 4.76
CA PHE A 37 8.52 -1.06 5.80
C PHE A 37 9.63 -1.79 6.57
N SER A 38 10.67 -2.26 5.87
CA SER A 38 11.79 -2.98 6.47
C SER A 38 13.07 -2.14 6.64
N ASN A 39 13.17 -1.03 5.92
CA ASN A 39 14.35 -0.17 5.91
C ASN A 39 14.00 1.30 6.18
N GLN A 40 14.23 1.73 7.42
CA GLN A 40 13.96 3.08 7.90
C GLN A 40 14.92 4.15 7.36
N ASP A 41 16.03 3.75 6.72
CA ASP A 41 16.96 4.70 6.10
C ASP A 41 16.44 5.21 4.74
N ILE A 42 15.44 4.54 4.16
CA ILE A 42 14.76 4.97 2.94
C ILE A 42 13.73 6.04 3.32
N ILE A 43 13.84 7.21 2.69
CA ILE A 43 12.92 8.33 2.92
C ILE A 43 12.43 8.80 1.55
N ILE A 44 11.20 8.43 1.21
CA ILE A 44 10.46 8.96 0.07
C ILE A 44 9.50 10.02 0.61
N THR A 45 9.43 11.17 -0.05
CA THR A 45 8.49 12.25 0.26
C THR A 45 7.90 12.81 -1.02
N GLU A 46 7.00 13.79 -0.91
CA GLU A 46 6.42 14.51 -2.04
C GLU A 46 7.45 15.23 -2.91
N ASN A 47 8.65 15.49 -2.39
CA ASN A 47 9.75 16.10 -3.14
C ASN A 47 10.60 15.06 -3.89
N SER A 48 10.43 13.76 -3.61
CA SER A 48 11.17 12.69 -4.28
C SER A 48 10.68 12.46 -5.71
N ILE A 49 9.37 12.61 -5.95
CA ILE A 49 8.75 12.37 -7.25
C ILE A 49 7.38 13.08 -7.35
N ASP A 50 7.13 13.70 -8.50
CA ASP A 50 5.79 14.09 -8.93
C ASP A 50 5.22 12.97 -9.80
N PHE A 51 4.37 12.12 -9.23
CA PHE A 51 3.82 10.96 -9.93
C PHE A 51 2.80 11.36 -11.01
N LEU A 52 2.27 12.58 -10.97
CA LEU A 52 1.33 13.10 -11.98
C LEU A 52 2.04 13.82 -13.13
N ASN A 53 3.38 13.76 -13.19
CA ASN A 53 4.12 14.26 -14.34
C ASN A 53 3.57 13.60 -15.62
N PRO A 54 3.11 14.37 -16.62
CA PRO A 54 2.50 13.81 -17.83
C PRO A 54 3.39 12.83 -18.59
N ASN A 55 4.72 12.90 -18.42
CA ASN A 55 5.65 11.95 -19.04
C ASN A 55 5.63 10.56 -18.39
N TYR A 56 5.00 10.41 -17.22
CA TYR A 56 4.88 9.15 -16.50
C TYR A 56 3.54 8.45 -16.74
N MET A 57 2.59 9.17 -17.33
CA MET A 57 1.23 8.71 -17.58
C MET A 57 1.16 7.87 -18.86
N PHE A 58 0.30 6.87 -18.88
CA PHE A 58 -0.04 6.04 -20.04
C PHE A 58 -1.47 5.52 -19.93
N ASN A 59 -2.03 5.01 -21.04
CA ASN A 59 -3.35 4.39 -21.03
C ASN A 59 -3.24 2.87 -21.02
N LEU A 60 -4.21 2.20 -20.37
CA LEU A 60 -4.28 0.73 -20.41
C LEU A 60 -4.39 0.21 -21.85
N SER A 61 -5.08 0.95 -22.74
CA SER A 61 -5.21 0.60 -24.16
C SER A 61 -3.87 0.46 -24.88
N ASP A 62 -2.82 1.14 -24.40
CA ASP A 62 -1.49 1.06 -25.00
C ASP A 62 -0.81 -0.29 -24.71
N ILE A 63 -1.30 -1.03 -23.70
CA ILE A 63 -0.71 -2.32 -23.26
C ILE A 63 -1.77 -3.39 -23.01
N GLU A 64 -2.94 -3.28 -23.64
CA GLU A 64 -4.05 -4.23 -23.52
C GLU A 64 -3.64 -5.65 -23.94
N GLU A 65 -2.61 -5.77 -24.79
CA GLU A 65 -2.01 -7.05 -25.18
C GLU A 65 -1.52 -7.89 -24.00
N LEU A 66 -1.19 -7.27 -22.86
CA LEU A 66 -0.81 -7.96 -21.63
C LEU A 66 -1.94 -8.86 -21.10
N ASN A 67 -3.20 -8.49 -21.32
CA ASN A 67 -4.36 -9.30 -20.93
C ASN A 67 -4.47 -10.61 -21.73
N ASN A 68 -3.79 -10.71 -22.87
CA ASN A 68 -3.81 -11.88 -23.73
C ASN A 68 -2.71 -12.90 -23.40
N ILE A 69 -1.78 -12.56 -22.51
CA ILE A 69 -0.73 -13.47 -22.04
C ILE A 69 -1.37 -14.49 -21.09
N THR A 70 -1.24 -15.78 -21.40
CA THR A 70 -1.95 -16.86 -20.68
C THR A 70 -1.48 -17.02 -19.23
N GLU A 71 -0.25 -16.59 -18.96
CA GLU A 71 0.44 -16.63 -17.68
C GLU A 71 0.10 -15.43 -16.78
N VAL A 72 -0.54 -14.38 -17.32
CA VAL A 72 -1.04 -13.24 -16.52
C VAL A 72 -2.39 -13.62 -15.92
N GLU A 73 -2.47 -13.65 -14.59
CA GLU A 73 -3.69 -14.03 -13.85
C GLU A 73 -4.63 -12.84 -13.64
N SER A 74 -4.07 -11.65 -13.38
CA SER A 74 -4.84 -10.43 -13.18
C SER A 74 -4.01 -9.19 -13.49
N VAL A 75 -4.73 -8.11 -13.76
CA VAL A 75 -4.19 -6.79 -14.09
C VAL A 75 -4.85 -5.76 -13.19
N ASP A 76 -4.04 -4.97 -12.50
CA ASP A 76 -4.46 -4.00 -11.50
C ASP A 76 -3.92 -2.62 -11.87
N GLN A 77 -4.84 -1.72 -12.19
CA GLN A 77 -4.57 -0.36 -12.64
C GLN A 77 -4.45 0.59 -11.45
N ARG A 78 -3.43 1.45 -11.48
CA ARG A 78 -3.18 2.39 -10.39
C ARG A 78 -2.86 3.79 -10.85
N LEU A 79 -3.40 4.74 -10.11
CA LEU A 79 -3.01 6.14 -10.18
C LEU A 79 -2.54 6.57 -8.79
N ILE A 80 -1.24 6.77 -8.62
CA ILE A 80 -0.68 7.20 -7.34
C ILE A 80 -0.19 8.64 -7.40
N ASN A 81 -0.36 9.40 -6.32
CA ASN A 81 0.38 10.64 -6.06
C ASN A 81 0.35 11.05 -4.58
N PHE A 82 1.21 11.98 -4.18
CA PHE A 82 1.15 12.66 -2.88
C PHE A 82 0.16 13.83 -2.91
N PHE A 83 -0.71 13.92 -1.89
CA PHE A 83 -1.72 14.98 -1.79
C PHE A 83 -1.71 15.67 -0.43
N ASN A 84 -2.15 16.92 -0.39
CA ASN A 84 -2.42 17.62 0.86
C ASN A 84 -3.77 17.13 1.40
N LEU A 85 -3.68 16.59 2.61
CA LEU A 85 -4.78 15.94 3.29
C LEU A 85 -5.14 16.72 4.56
N THR A 86 -6.43 16.96 4.78
CA THR A 86 -6.95 17.55 6.01
C THR A 86 -7.95 16.62 6.69
N GLU A 87 -7.71 16.32 7.96
CA GLU A 87 -8.63 15.61 8.84
C GLU A 87 -9.88 16.46 9.05
N LEU A 88 -11.06 15.85 8.91
CA LEU A 88 -12.33 16.42 9.29
C LEU A 88 -12.89 15.73 10.53
N ASP A 89 -13.51 16.54 11.38
CA ASP A 89 -14.10 16.07 12.63
C ASP A 89 -15.27 15.12 12.37
N GLY A 90 -15.40 14.13 13.24
CA GLY A 90 -16.41 13.09 13.21
C GLY A 90 -17.13 12.92 14.54
N TYR A 91 -18.21 12.14 14.54
CA TYR A 91 -18.95 11.81 15.76
C TYR A 91 -18.75 10.34 16.10
N HIS A 92 -18.09 10.07 17.22
CA HIS A 92 -17.91 8.71 17.73
C HIS A 92 -18.95 8.42 18.82
N TYR A 93 -19.78 7.40 18.61
CA TYR A 93 -20.84 7.01 19.53
C TYR A 93 -20.33 6.02 20.57
N LEU A 94 -20.54 6.37 21.84
CA LEU A 94 -20.15 5.54 22.97
C LEU A 94 -21.20 4.49 23.29
N THR A 95 -20.78 3.38 23.91
CA THR A 95 -21.65 2.26 24.26
C THR A 95 -22.74 2.60 25.29
N ASP A 96 -22.58 3.71 26.01
CA ASP A 96 -23.55 4.22 26.99
C ASP A 96 -24.59 5.18 26.38
N GLY A 97 -24.55 5.41 25.07
CA GLY A 97 -25.49 6.26 24.33
C GLY A 97 -25.06 7.73 24.23
N GLY A 98 -23.87 8.09 24.74
CA GLY A 98 -23.23 9.38 24.48
C GLY A 98 -22.53 9.45 23.13
N TYR A 99 -22.00 10.63 22.79
CA TYR A 99 -21.06 10.79 21.69
C TYR A 99 -19.91 11.71 22.09
N LEU A 100 -18.78 11.55 21.43
CA LEU A 100 -17.67 12.49 21.47
C LEU A 100 -17.37 13.00 20.05
N ILE A 101 -16.87 14.23 19.96
CA ILE A 101 -16.34 14.77 18.71
C ILE A 101 -14.91 14.27 18.60
N ALA A 102 -14.61 13.54 17.54
CA ALA A 102 -13.30 12.99 17.23
C ALA A 102 -12.66 13.82 16.12
N GLY A 103 -11.42 14.26 16.31
CA GLY A 103 -10.71 15.07 15.32
C GLY A 103 -10.01 16.27 15.92
N GLN A 104 -8.87 16.60 15.31
CA GLN A 104 -8.00 17.70 15.74
C GLN A 104 -7.63 18.61 14.58
N GLN A 105 -8.34 18.51 13.45
CA GLN A 105 -8.10 19.27 12.22
C GLN A 105 -6.64 19.16 11.75
N ARG A 106 -6.06 17.97 11.91
CA ARG A 106 -4.69 17.70 11.47
C ARG A 106 -4.58 17.84 9.96
N SER A 107 -3.38 18.13 9.48
CA SER A 107 -3.08 18.16 8.06
C SER A 107 -1.72 17.53 7.80
N GLY A 108 -1.57 16.90 6.63
CA GLY A 108 -0.34 16.25 6.24
C GLY A 108 -0.31 15.96 4.74
N ILE A 109 0.84 15.51 4.25
CA ILE A 109 1.01 15.12 2.86
C ILE A 109 1.27 13.62 2.83
N PHE A 110 0.38 12.89 2.17
CA PHE A 110 0.43 11.42 2.13
C PHE A 110 0.09 10.91 0.73
N PRO A 111 0.60 9.73 0.34
CA PRO A 111 0.22 9.11 -0.91
C PRO A 111 -1.24 8.65 -0.88
N ILE A 112 -1.98 9.01 -1.92
CA ILE A 112 -3.28 8.42 -2.25
C ILE A 112 -3.11 7.59 -3.53
N VAL A 113 -3.70 6.41 -3.53
CA VAL A 113 -3.70 5.49 -4.67
C VAL A 113 -5.13 5.28 -5.15
N GLY A 114 -5.43 5.71 -6.36
CA GLY A 114 -6.63 5.34 -7.09
C GLY A 114 -6.50 3.89 -7.55
N VAL A 115 -7.48 3.06 -7.17
CA VAL A 115 -7.51 1.62 -7.47
C VAL A 115 -8.89 1.19 -7.94
N ASN A 116 -8.95 0.13 -8.74
CA ASN A 116 -10.19 -0.60 -8.95
C ASN A 116 -10.28 -1.73 -7.93
N ILE A 117 -11.18 -1.62 -6.96
CA ILE A 117 -11.25 -2.57 -5.84
C ILE A 117 -11.62 -3.99 -6.26
N CYS A 118 -12.30 -4.16 -7.40
CA CYS A 118 -12.66 -5.47 -7.93
C CYS A 118 -11.51 -6.18 -8.66
N GLU A 119 -10.50 -5.43 -9.10
CA GLU A 119 -9.34 -5.92 -9.86
C GLU A 119 -8.04 -5.86 -9.05
N MET A 120 -8.09 -5.28 -7.85
CA MET A 120 -6.93 -5.13 -6.97
C MET A 120 -6.29 -6.47 -6.64
N ILE A 121 -4.97 -6.56 -6.79
CA ILE A 121 -4.22 -7.80 -6.55
C ILE A 121 -4.08 -8.09 -5.04
N GLN A 122 -3.95 -7.04 -4.23
CA GLN A 122 -3.80 -7.13 -2.79
C GLN A 122 -5.13 -7.52 -2.13
N ASP A 123 -5.06 -8.39 -1.13
CA ASP A 123 -6.20 -8.87 -0.35
C ASP A 123 -6.01 -8.46 1.11
N PHE A 124 -6.11 -7.16 1.39
CA PHE A 124 -5.76 -6.64 2.71
C PHE A 124 -6.64 -7.24 3.81
N GLU A 125 -6.03 -7.45 4.98
CA GLU A 125 -6.79 -7.61 6.21
C GLU A 125 -7.37 -6.25 6.60
N ILE A 126 -8.69 -6.19 6.82
CA ILE A 126 -9.44 -4.94 6.95
C ILE A 126 -10.28 -4.90 8.23
N GLU A 127 -10.28 -3.75 8.90
CA GLU A 127 -11.30 -3.35 9.87
C GLU A 127 -12.26 -2.36 9.20
N GLY A 128 -13.56 -2.62 9.28
CA GLY A 128 -14.56 -1.86 8.51
C GLY A 128 -14.87 -2.54 7.18
N GLU A 129 -15.09 -1.76 6.13
CA GLU A 129 -15.52 -2.26 4.82
C GLU A 129 -14.77 -1.59 3.67
N TYR A 130 -14.54 -2.35 2.61
CA TYR A 130 -14.10 -1.81 1.33
C TYR A 130 -15.18 -0.90 0.74
N PHE A 131 -14.76 0.16 0.04
CA PHE A 131 -15.67 0.97 -0.75
C PHE A 131 -16.18 0.18 -1.98
N ALA A 132 -17.34 0.57 -2.51
CA ALA A 132 -17.88 -0.04 -3.73
C ALA A 132 -17.22 0.55 -4.98
N PRO A 133 -17.28 -0.10 -6.16
CA PRO A 133 -16.88 0.53 -7.41
C PRO A 133 -17.62 1.85 -7.65
N GLU A 134 -16.94 2.86 -8.19
CA GLU A 134 -17.47 4.20 -8.46
C GLU A 134 -17.91 4.96 -7.18
N ASP A 135 -17.41 4.54 -6.01
CA ASP A 135 -17.76 5.16 -4.73
C ASP A 135 -16.98 6.46 -4.51
N SER A 136 -17.65 7.57 -4.82
CA SER A 136 -17.15 8.92 -4.60
C SER A 136 -17.14 9.37 -3.13
N ILE A 137 -17.66 8.57 -2.20
CA ILE A 137 -17.86 9.00 -0.81
C ILE A 137 -16.83 8.37 0.11
N ASN A 138 -16.44 7.12 -0.14
CA ASN A 138 -15.65 6.35 0.80
C ASN A 138 -14.20 6.17 0.36
N MET A 139 -13.32 6.05 1.34
CA MET A 139 -11.93 5.66 1.15
C MET A 139 -11.53 4.64 2.21
N ILE A 140 -10.51 3.84 1.89
CA ILE A 140 -9.81 3.03 2.89
C ILE A 140 -8.44 3.64 3.16
N ILE A 141 -7.93 3.48 4.38
CA ILE A 141 -6.61 3.99 4.78
C ILE A 141 -5.76 2.88 5.37
N GLY A 142 -4.44 3.00 5.22
CA GLY A 142 -3.50 2.13 5.91
C GLY A 142 -3.51 2.33 7.43
N ASP A 143 -3.13 1.28 8.14
CA ASP A 143 -3.05 1.23 9.60
C ASP A 143 -2.04 2.24 10.17
N GLY A 144 -0.93 2.49 9.44
CA GLY A 144 0.03 3.54 9.76
C GLY A 144 -0.61 4.93 9.81
N LEU A 145 -1.38 5.31 8.78
CA LEU A 145 -2.09 6.58 8.73
C LEU A 145 -3.17 6.64 9.82
N SER A 146 -3.96 5.57 9.93
CA SER A 146 -5.06 5.43 10.89
C SER A 146 -4.60 5.70 12.33
N TYR A 147 -3.63 4.94 12.83
CA TYR A 147 -3.24 4.98 14.24
C TYR A 147 -2.43 6.22 14.65
N ASN A 148 -1.83 6.92 13.67
CA ASN A 148 -0.97 8.07 13.95
C ASN A 148 -1.61 9.40 13.62
N PHE A 149 -2.63 9.42 12.75
CA PHE A 149 -3.26 10.67 12.28
C PHE A 149 -4.69 10.87 12.78
N PHE A 150 -5.39 9.82 13.22
CA PHE A 150 -6.79 9.92 13.65
C PHE A 150 -6.98 9.53 15.11
N ASP A 151 -8.02 10.07 15.74
CA ASP A 151 -8.45 9.63 17.08
C ASP A 151 -9.41 8.44 16.96
N TYR A 152 -10.37 8.51 16.03
CA TYR A 152 -11.34 7.45 15.71
C TYR A 152 -11.55 7.39 14.20
N PRO A 153 -10.62 6.78 13.44
CA PRO A 153 -10.58 6.88 11.98
C PRO A 153 -11.90 6.55 11.28
N LEU A 154 -12.54 5.41 11.62
CA LEU A 154 -13.84 4.98 11.05
C LEU A 154 -15.03 5.89 11.38
N SER A 155 -14.86 6.87 12.28
CA SER A 155 -15.90 7.86 12.60
C SER A 155 -15.63 9.21 11.94
N GLN A 156 -14.49 9.36 11.25
CA GLN A 156 -13.98 10.63 10.73
C GLN A 156 -13.94 10.63 9.20
N SER A 157 -13.46 11.73 8.63
CA SER A 157 -13.35 11.92 7.18
C SER A 157 -12.07 12.67 6.86
N LEU A 158 -11.70 12.65 5.59
CA LEU A 158 -10.44 13.12 5.09
C LEU A 158 -10.69 13.91 3.82
N ARG A 159 -10.24 15.15 3.77
CA ARG A 159 -10.35 15.99 2.56
C ARG A 159 -9.03 15.99 1.80
N VAL A 160 -9.11 15.67 0.52
CA VAL A 160 -8.02 15.77 -0.45
C VAL A 160 -8.14 17.14 -1.12
N GLU A 161 -7.22 18.06 -0.82
CA GLU A 161 -7.37 19.48 -1.19
C GLU A 161 -7.24 19.71 -2.70
N GLU A 162 -6.45 18.90 -3.40
CA GLU A 162 -6.20 19.03 -4.83
C GLU A 162 -7.30 18.45 -5.73
N PHE A 163 -8.24 17.67 -5.17
CA PHE A 163 -9.36 17.09 -5.93
C PHE A 163 -10.46 18.14 -6.11
N GLY A 164 -10.56 18.70 -7.31
CA GLY A 164 -11.56 19.73 -7.64
C GLY A 164 -11.51 20.97 -6.74
N LEU A 165 -12.48 21.07 -5.82
CA LEU A 165 -12.57 22.15 -4.81
C LEU A 165 -12.24 21.66 -3.39
N GLY A 166 -11.63 20.48 -3.26
CA GLY A 166 -11.42 19.75 -2.01
C GLY A 166 -12.45 18.63 -1.85
N HIS A 167 -12.15 17.44 -2.34
CA HIS A 167 -13.04 16.28 -2.23
C HIS A 167 -12.88 15.62 -0.86
N THR A 168 -14.01 15.40 -0.18
CA THR A 168 -14.06 14.77 1.14
C THR A 168 -14.47 13.31 1.03
N PHE A 169 -13.67 12.43 1.61
CA PHE A 169 -13.95 11.01 1.74
C PHE A 169 -14.20 10.63 3.20
N HIS A 170 -15.22 9.82 3.44
CA HIS A 170 -15.39 9.11 4.70
C HIS A 170 -14.47 7.90 4.75
N ILE A 171 -13.86 7.64 5.91
CA ILE A 171 -13.01 6.46 6.09
C ILE A 171 -13.92 5.26 6.37
N SER A 172 -14.12 4.40 5.38
CA SER A 172 -14.96 3.21 5.50
C SER A 172 -14.20 2.00 6.05
N GLY A 173 -12.87 1.98 5.88
CA GLY A 173 -12.05 0.84 6.25
C GLY A 173 -10.60 1.22 6.58
N ILE A 174 -10.00 0.42 7.46
CA ILE A 174 -8.58 0.49 7.83
C ILE A 174 -7.94 -0.83 7.42
N VAL A 175 -6.91 -0.77 6.59
CA VAL A 175 -6.21 -1.95 6.09
C VAL A 175 -4.84 -2.10 6.74
N LEU A 176 -4.44 -3.33 7.05
CA LEU A 176 -3.06 -3.63 7.41
C LEU A 176 -2.20 -3.50 6.15
N ASP A 177 -1.35 -2.47 6.11
CA ASP A 177 -0.64 -2.10 4.89
C ASP A 177 0.85 -1.86 5.12
N SER A 178 1.66 -2.44 4.25
CA SER A 178 3.11 -2.24 4.23
C SER A 178 3.55 -1.14 3.27
N PHE A 179 2.68 -0.72 2.35
CA PHE A 179 2.98 0.37 1.42
C PHE A 179 3.16 1.68 2.17
N TYR A 180 4.29 2.36 1.94
CA TYR A 180 4.64 3.61 2.62
C TYR A 180 4.50 3.49 4.16
N SER A 181 4.86 2.33 4.71
CA SER A 181 4.73 1.99 6.13
C SER A 181 3.31 2.16 6.68
N GLY A 182 2.29 1.93 5.85
CA GLY A 182 0.88 2.05 6.18
C GLY A 182 0.37 3.50 6.17
N PHE A 183 1.18 4.49 5.79
CA PHE A 183 0.76 5.90 5.71
C PHE A 183 0.15 6.26 4.34
N ALA A 184 -0.75 5.43 3.81
CA ALA A 184 -1.38 5.63 2.51
C ALA A 184 -2.91 5.62 2.60
N GLY A 185 -3.56 6.24 1.62
CA GLY A 185 -5.00 6.14 1.41
C GLY A 185 -5.32 5.55 0.04
N TYR A 186 -6.48 4.92 -0.08
CA TYR A 186 -6.96 4.34 -1.33
C TYR A 186 -8.39 4.80 -1.60
N VAL A 187 -8.62 5.21 -2.84
CA VAL A 187 -9.91 5.69 -3.36
C VAL A 187 -10.21 4.97 -4.66
N ASP A 188 -11.44 5.09 -5.13
CA ASP A 188 -11.81 4.59 -6.45
C ASP A 188 -11.00 5.29 -7.56
N LEU A 189 -10.47 4.49 -8.49
CA LEU A 189 -9.63 4.98 -9.59
C LEU A 189 -10.38 5.96 -10.49
N GLU A 190 -11.63 5.67 -10.85
CA GLU A 190 -12.40 6.51 -11.75
C GLU A 190 -12.73 7.84 -11.09
N VAL A 191 -13.11 7.81 -9.81
CA VAL A 191 -13.33 9.04 -9.01
C VAL A 191 -12.08 9.90 -8.98
N MET A 192 -10.91 9.30 -8.70
CA MET A 192 -9.64 10.04 -8.67
C MET A 192 -9.28 10.63 -10.04
N GLN A 193 -9.50 9.89 -11.12
CA GLN A 193 -9.25 10.38 -12.48
C GLN A 193 -10.17 11.55 -12.84
N GLU A 194 -11.45 11.47 -12.47
CA GLU A 194 -12.42 12.55 -12.67
C GLU A 194 -12.03 13.81 -11.90
N ASP A 195 -11.67 13.68 -10.62
CA ASP A 195 -11.26 14.79 -9.75
C ASP A 195 -9.99 15.51 -10.26
N LEU A 196 -9.08 14.75 -10.86
CA LEU A 196 -7.84 15.26 -11.47
C LEU A 196 -8.04 15.80 -12.89
N ASN A 197 -9.27 15.74 -13.43
CA ASN A 197 -9.59 16.07 -14.82
C ASN A 197 -8.77 15.26 -15.85
N PHE A 198 -8.45 14.01 -15.54
CA PHE A 198 -7.84 13.10 -16.49
C PHE A 198 -8.91 12.43 -17.35
N SER A 199 -8.55 12.05 -18.58
CA SER A 199 -9.34 11.04 -19.28
C SER A 199 -9.32 9.77 -18.43
N GLY A 200 -10.48 9.15 -18.19
CA GLY A 200 -10.67 7.97 -17.32
C GLY A 200 -9.95 6.67 -17.73
N GLN A 201 -8.79 6.81 -18.37
CA GLN A 201 -7.91 5.75 -18.83
C GLN A 201 -6.44 6.03 -18.47
N ASN A 202 -6.11 7.26 -18.03
CA ASN A 202 -4.75 7.63 -17.68
C ASN A 202 -4.37 7.04 -16.31
N ILE A 203 -3.32 6.24 -16.31
CA ILE A 203 -2.71 5.66 -15.12
C ILE A 203 -1.21 5.94 -15.14
N ASN A 204 -0.52 5.74 -14.02
CA ASN A 204 0.94 5.85 -13.93
C ASN A 204 1.61 4.57 -13.46
N LEU A 205 0.83 3.56 -13.06
CA LEU A 205 1.33 2.29 -12.60
C LEU A 205 0.33 1.18 -12.97
N LEU A 206 0.85 0.07 -13.48
CA LEU A 206 0.10 -1.15 -13.71
C LEU A 206 0.77 -2.28 -12.94
N LEU A 207 0.00 -3.04 -12.17
CA LEU A 207 0.48 -4.27 -11.55
C LEU A 207 -0.07 -5.47 -12.32
N LEU A 208 0.80 -6.43 -12.59
CA LEU A 208 0.44 -7.73 -13.15
C LEU A 208 0.68 -8.80 -12.11
N LYS A 209 -0.32 -9.65 -11.88
CA LYS A 209 -0.12 -10.91 -11.18
C LYS A 209 0.23 -11.99 -12.18
N ILE A 210 1.42 -12.57 -12.04
CA ILE A 210 1.89 -13.65 -12.90
C ILE A 210 1.65 -14.98 -12.20
N ARG A 211 1.31 -16.01 -12.96
CA ARG A 211 1.19 -17.36 -12.43
C ARG A 211 2.52 -17.78 -11.77
N PRO A 212 2.49 -18.38 -10.57
CA PRO A 212 3.70 -18.77 -9.85
C PRO A 212 4.63 -19.64 -10.69
N GLY A 213 5.91 -19.25 -10.77
CA GLY A 213 6.94 -19.96 -11.52
C GLY A 213 6.99 -19.70 -13.03
N GLU A 214 6.10 -18.86 -13.57
CA GLU A 214 6.07 -18.55 -15.01
C GLU A 214 6.84 -17.28 -15.37
N PHE A 215 7.36 -16.50 -14.41
CA PHE A 215 8.02 -15.21 -14.64
C PHE A 215 9.01 -15.22 -15.83
N ASP A 216 9.94 -16.17 -15.85
CA ASP A 216 10.98 -16.28 -16.89
C ASP A 216 10.38 -16.57 -18.29
N ASN A 217 9.18 -17.16 -18.36
CA ASN A 217 8.52 -17.51 -19.62
C ASN A 217 7.80 -16.30 -20.24
N VAL A 218 7.39 -15.33 -19.43
CA VAL A 218 6.54 -14.21 -19.86
C VAL A 218 7.32 -12.90 -20.03
N ILE A 219 8.49 -12.79 -19.41
CA ILE A 219 9.19 -11.50 -19.27
C ILE A 219 9.63 -10.86 -20.60
N ASP A 220 10.12 -11.66 -21.54
CA ASP A 220 10.52 -11.18 -22.87
C ASP A 220 9.32 -10.61 -23.64
N ASN A 221 8.13 -11.21 -23.46
CA ASN A 221 6.89 -10.73 -24.10
C ASN A 221 6.43 -9.41 -23.46
N ILE A 222 6.51 -9.30 -22.13
CA ILE A 222 6.19 -8.05 -21.41
C ILE A 222 7.12 -6.92 -21.86
N GLU A 223 8.43 -7.17 -21.91
CA GLU A 223 9.41 -6.16 -22.32
C GLU A 223 9.17 -5.70 -23.76
N LEU A 224 8.81 -6.62 -24.66
CA LEU A 224 8.48 -6.30 -26.05
C LEU A 224 7.23 -5.41 -26.15
N ILE A 225 6.17 -5.70 -25.38
CA ILE A 225 4.94 -4.89 -25.38
C ILE A 225 5.22 -3.49 -24.81
N ILE A 226 5.91 -3.39 -23.67
CA ILE A 226 6.25 -2.10 -23.04
C ILE A 226 7.09 -1.24 -23.98
N SER A 227 8.19 -1.81 -24.51
CA SER A 227 9.11 -1.07 -25.37
C SER A 227 8.48 -0.68 -26.72
N GLY A 228 7.59 -1.51 -27.26
CA GLY A 228 6.86 -1.26 -28.50
C GLY A 228 5.83 -0.14 -28.39
N ASN A 229 5.13 -0.04 -27.26
CA ASN A 229 3.96 0.82 -27.13
C ASN A 229 4.17 2.06 -26.23
N LEU A 230 4.91 1.93 -25.13
CA LEU A 230 5.11 3.00 -24.15
C LEU A 230 6.43 3.76 -24.34
N GLY A 231 7.41 3.12 -24.98
CA GLY A 231 8.72 3.70 -25.30
C GLY A 231 9.80 3.45 -24.24
N GLY A 232 11.04 3.86 -24.56
CA GLY A 232 12.25 3.39 -23.87
C GLY A 232 12.49 3.86 -22.43
N ASN A 233 11.60 4.69 -21.86
CA ASN A 233 11.66 5.11 -20.45
C ASN A 233 10.67 4.35 -19.56
N PHE A 234 9.77 3.58 -20.15
CA PHE A 234 8.91 2.65 -19.44
C PHE A 234 9.60 1.31 -19.33
N THR A 235 9.37 0.63 -18.21
CA THR A 235 9.96 -0.67 -17.94
C THR A 235 9.10 -1.38 -16.89
N TYR A 236 9.53 -2.58 -16.51
CA TYR A 236 8.96 -3.31 -15.40
C TYR A 236 9.96 -3.46 -14.24
N ILE A 237 9.46 -3.79 -13.05
CA ILE A 237 10.22 -4.28 -11.90
C ILE A 237 9.49 -5.46 -11.27
N ASN A 238 10.25 -6.48 -10.85
CA ASN A 238 9.70 -7.59 -10.08
C ASN A 238 9.67 -7.18 -8.59
N LEU A 239 8.48 -7.12 -8.00
CA LEU A 239 8.32 -6.69 -6.61
C LEU A 239 8.62 -7.80 -5.61
N ASN A 240 8.72 -9.06 -6.05
CA ASN A 240 8.97 -10.21 -5.17
C ASN A 240 10.25 -10.00 -4.34
N GLN A 241 11.30 -9.41 -4.91
CA GLN A 241 12.53 -9.14 -4.16
C GLN A 241 12.27 -8.21 -2.97
N THR A 242 11.57 -7.09 -3.19
CA THR A 242 11.22 -6.14 -2.12
C THR A 242 10.34 -6.80 -1.05
N PHE A 243 9.37 -7.62 -1.46
CA PHE A 243 8.45 -8.29 -0.56
C PHE A 243 9.14 -9.38 0.26
N ASP A 244 10.04 -10.15 -0.35
CA ASP A 244 10.87 -11.13 0.35
C ASP A 244 11.76 -10.48 1.42
N GLU A 245 12.36 -9.32 1.12
CA GLU A 245 13.13 -8.54 2.08
C GLU A 245 12.26 -8.09 3.27
N ASN A 246 11.04 -7.63 2.99
CA ASN A 246 10.07 -7.25 4.02
C ASN A 246 9.65 -8.44 4.91
N LEU A 247 9.42 -9.61 4.33
CA LEU A 247 9.10 -10.84 5.08
C LEU A 247 10.28 -11.35 5.91
N GLN A 248 11.50 -11.26 5.37
CA GLN A 248 12.72 -11.61 6.11
C GLN A 248 12.94 -10.71 7.32
N TYR A 249 12.67 -9.41 7.18
CA TYR A 249 12.73 -8.45 8.29
C TYR A 249 11.79 -8.85 9.43
N LEU A 250 10.53 -9.18 9.13
CA LEU A 250 9.57 -9.67 10.13
C LEU A 250 10.02 -10.96 10.81
N ASN A 251 10.58 -11.89 10.04
CA ASN A 251 11.13 -13.12 10.60
C ASN A 251 12.24 -12.80 11.62
N ASN A 252 13.15 -11.89 11.27
CA ASN A 252 14.24 -11.46 12.15
C ASN A 252 13.72 -10.78 13.43
N LEU A 253 12.74 -9.86 13.32
CA LEU A 253 12.12 -9.20 14.46
C LEU A 253 11.50 -10.19 15.45
N THR A 254 10.96 -11.30 14.99
CA THR A 254 10.36 -12.31 15.89
C THR A 254 11.41 -13.21 16.56
N LEU A 255 12.60 -13.36 15.95
CA LEU A 255 13.69 -14.19 16.48
C LEU A 255 14.46 -13.49 17.61
N TYR A 256 14.66 -12.17 17.54
CA TYR A 256 15.43 -11.43 18.56
C TYR A 256 14.82 -11.50 19.97
N PRO A 257 13.51 -11.25 20.18
CA PRO A 257 12.87 -11.41 21.48
C PRO A 257 12.92 -12.86 21.97
N ALA A 258 12.72 -13.85 21.10
CA ALA A 258 12.78 -15.26 21.47
C ALA A 258 14.19 -15.66 21.96
N PHE A 259 15.23 -15.19 21.28
CA PHE A 259 16.62 -15.37 21.70
C PHE A 259 16.90 -14.67 23.05
N LEU A 260 16.43 -13.44 23.24
CA LEU A 260 16.56 -12.71 24.52
C LEU A 260 15.85 -13.43 25.67
N ILE A 261 14.63 -13.93 25.45
CA ILE A 261 13.89 -14.73 26.44
C ILE A 261 14.68 -15.98 26.82
N PHE A 262 15.27 -16.68 25.84
CA PHE A 262 16.11 -17.84 26.09
C PHE A 262 17.35 -17.49 26.94
N VAL A 263 18.05 -16.41 26.59
CA VAL A 263 19.21 -15.94 27.37
C VAL A 263 18.80 -15.57 28.80
N MET A 264 17.70 -14.84 28.98
CA MET A 264 17.16 -14.51 30.31
C MET A 264 16.78 -15.75 31.11
N ALA A 265 16.19 -16.77 30.47
CA ALA A 265 15.86 -18.03 31.12
C ALA A 265 17.13 -18.76 31.61
N VAL A 266 18.17 -18.82 30.79
CA VAL A 266 19.47 -19.43 31.16
C VAL A 266 20.11 -18.68 32.33
N ILE A 267 20.16 -17.35 32.28
CA ILE A 267 20.68 -16.52 33.38
C ILE A 267 19.87 -16.75 34.66
N SER A 268 18.54 -16.81 34.56
CA SER A 268 17.66 -17.05 35.72
C SER A 268 17.92 -18.41 36.34
N ILE A 269 18.06 -19.47 35.53
CA ILE A 269 18.37 -20.83 36.01
C ILE A 269 19.74 -20.87 36.69
N LEU A 270 20.76 -20.25 36.09
CA LEU A 270 22.11 -20.17 36.67
C LEU A 270 22.13 -19.37 37.98
N SER A 271 21.37 -18.28 38.05
CA SER A 271 21.20 -17.50 39.27
C SER A 271 20.54 -18.33 40.37
N LEU A 272 19.48 -19.08 40.04
CA LEU A 272 18.78 -19.95 40.99
C LEU A 272 19.68 -21.09 41.48
N TYR A 273 20.46 -21.69 40.59
CA TYR A 273 21.43 -22.74 40.91
C TYR A 273 22.53 -22.25 41.83
N ASN A 274 23.08 -21.06 41.56
CA ASN A 274 24.11 -20.45 42.41
C ASN A 274 23.54 -20.04 43.78
N TYR A 275 22.30 -19.55 43.84
CA TYR A 275 21.60 -19.25 45.10
C TYR A 275 21.37 -20.49 45.97
N GLN A 276 21.09 -21.65 45.37
CA GLN A 276 20.89 -22.91 46.12
C GLN A 276 22.21 -23.53 46.63
N LYS A 277 23.36 -23.07 46.14
CA LYS A 277 24.69 -23.58 46.52
C LYS A 277 25.45 -22.69 47.51
N GLY A 278 25.01 -21.45 47.71
CA GLY A 278 25.54 -20.52 48.71
C GLY A 278 24.67 -20.49 49.96
#